data_AF-A0A7W8IKJ3-F1
#
_entry.id   AF-A0A7W8IKJ3-F1
#
_cell.length_a   1.000
_cell.length_b   1.000
_cell.length_c   1.000
_cell.angle_alpha   90.00
_cell.angle_beta   90.00
_cell.angle_gamma   90.00
#
_symmetry.space_group_name_H-M   'P 1'
#
loop_
_entity.id
_entity.type
_entity.pdbx_description
1 polymer ?
#
loop_
_entity_poly.entity_id
_entity_poly.type
_entity_poly.pdbx_seq_one_letter_code
_entity_poly.pdbx_strand_id
1 'polypeptide(L)'
;MRRRSSQTDGIDLPELHGISGDVGENRDRLFDFLKKQRIALTYTEKIAPALGMSYGGRIAILPGQSKAEEFSTLVHESAHEMLHKAERRTATTKVVRETEAEAIAFVIVRAVGLETGTASADYIQLYHVNASLLAEILEVIQQASAVILAALESSATAETMPDAELARVA
;
A
#
# COMPACT_ATOMS: atom_id res chain seq x y z
N MET A 1 0.26 3.06 34.47
CA MET A 1 1.07 4.28 34.59
C MET A 1 1.29 4.86 33.18
N ARG A 2 0.41 5.76 32.72
CA ARG A 2 0.50 6.37 31.37
C ARG A 2 1.50 7.53 31.42
N ARG A 3 2.59 7.47 30.65
CA ARG A 3 3.48 8.62 30.46
C ARG A 3 2.95 9.47 29.30
N ARG A 4 2.65 10.73 29.63
CA ARG A 4 2.51 11.83 28.67
C ARG A 4 3.85 12.05 27.99
N SER A 5 3.84 12.15 26.67
CA SER A 5 4.90 12.83 25.90
C SER A 5 4.32 14.15 25.42
N SER A 6 5.07 15.20 25.71
CA SER A 6 4.78 16.61 25.49
C SER A 6 4.98 17.01 24.02
N GLN A 7 4.08 17.86 23.53
CA GLN A 7 4.19 18.66 22.31
C GLN A 7 4.37 17.91 20.99
N THR A 8 3.26 17.37 20.48
CA THR A 8 2.89 17.51 19.07
C THR A 8 1.37 17.64 19.02
N ASP A 9 0.82 18.71 18.44
CA ASP A 9 -0.55 18.73 17.91
C ASP A 9 -0.61 17.83 16.67
N GLY A 10 -0.23 16.57 16.84
CA GLY A 10 -0.31 15.52 15.84
C GLY A 10 -1.28 14.51 16.39
N ILE A 11 -2.54 14.65 16.01
CA ILE A 11 -3.53 13.59 16.20
C ILE A 11 -2.91 12.34 15.58
N ASP A 12 -2.87 11.23 16.33
CA ASP A 12 -2.46 9.93 15.80
C ASP A 12 -3.20 9.71 14.47
N LEU A 13 -2.44 9.42 13.40
CA LEU A 13 -3.04 9.18 12.10
C LEU A 13 -4.10 8.07 12.24
N PRO A 14 -5.28 8.22 11.63
CA PRO A 14 -6.26 7.13 11.63
C PRO A 14 -5.63 5.95 10.89
N GLU A 15 -5.25 4.92 11.64
CA GLU A 15 -4.85 3.64 11.07
C GLU A 15 -6.09 2.95 10.48
N LEU A 16 -5.96 2.35 9.28
CA LEU A 16 -6.99 1.51 8.66
C LEU A 16 -7.36 0.30 9.55
N HIS A 17 -8.26 0.52 10.51
CA HIS A 17 -8.79 -0.52 11.37
C HIS A 17 -10.01 -1.20 10.75
N GLY A 18 -10.14 -2.51 11.01
CA GLY A 18 -11.35 -3.28 10.67
C GLY A 18 -11.51 -3.55 9.18
N ILE A 19 -10.40 -3.83 8.48
CA ILE A 19 -10.45 -4.20 7.07
C ILE A 19 -10.97 -5.62 6.95
N SER A 20 -12.01 -5.81 6.13
CA SER A 20 -12.62 -7.12 5.93
C SER A 20 -13.05 -7.33 4.49
N GLY A 21 -13.41 -8.57 4.16
CA GLY A 21 -13.73 -9.00 2.80
C GLY A 21 -12.74 -10.03 2.27
N ASP A 22 -12.96 -10.44 1.03
CA ASP A 22 -12.11 -11.40 0.33
C ASP A 22 -11.13 -10.67 -0.59
N VAL A 23 -9.84 -10.86 -0.33
CA VAL A 23 -8.77 -10.29 -1.16
C VAL A 23 -8.58 -11.07 -2.48
N GLY A 24 -9.16 -12.28 -2.58
CA GLY A 24 -9.02 -13.15 -3.73
C GLY A 24 -7.55 -13.40 -4.08
N GLU A 25 -7.24 -13.34 -5.37
CA GLU A 25 -5.88 -13.53 -5.89
C GLU A 25 -4.99 -12.27 -5.74
N ASN A 26 -5.56 -11.12 -5.36
CA ASN A 26 -4.81 -9.85 -5.36
C ASN A 26 -3.60 -9.88 -4.41
N ARG A 27 -3.69 -10.65 -3.33
CA ARG A 27 -2.55 -10.86 -2.42
C ARG A 27 -1.37 -11.55 -3.13
N ASP A 28 -1.64 -12.60 -3.88
CA ASP A 28 -0.59 -13.34 -4.58
C ASP A 28 -0.01 -12.51 -5.73
N ARG A 29 -0.86 -11.74 -6.43
CA ARG A 29 -0.42 -10.78 -7.46
C ARG A 29 0.47 -9.68 -6.88
N LEU A 30 0.17 -9.20 -5.68
CA LEU A 30 1.01 -8.23 -4.97
C LEU A 30 2.37 -8.84 -4.58
N PHE A 31 2.41 -10.10 -4.17
CA PHE A 31 3.67 -10.80 -3.90
C PHE A 31 4.54 -10.94 -5.14
N ASP A 32 3.94 -11.32 -6.26
CA ASP A 32 4.65 -11.40 -7.53
C ASP A 32 5.19 -10.03 -7.97
N PHE A 33 4.41 -8.97 -7.77
CA PHE A 33 4.87 -7.61 -8.00
C PHE A 33 6.08 -7.26 -7.14
N LEU A 34 6.02 -7.46 -5.82
CA LEU A 34 7.13 -7.18 -4.91
C LEU A 34 8.40 -7.95 -5.29
N LYS A 35 8.25 -9.23 -5.67
CA LYS A 35 9.36 -10.06 -6.15
C LYS A 35 9.99 -9.51 -7.43
N LYS A 36 9.17 -9.07 -8.40
CA LYS A 36 9.65 -8.41 -9.65
C LYS A 36 10.41 -7.12 -9.34
N GLN A 37 9.99 -6.38 -8.31
CA GLN A 37 10.69 -5.17 -7.82
C GLN A 37 11.94 -5.47 -6.99
N ARG A 38 12.30 -6.75 -6.79
CA ARG A 38 13.40 -7.20 -5.92
C ARG A 38 13.24 -6.74 -4.47
N ILE A 39 12.00 -6.64 -4.00
CA ILE A 39 11.68 -6.35 -2.60
C ILE A 39 11.51 -7.69 -1.88
N ALA A 40 12.33 -7.95 -0.87
CA ALA A 40 12.23 -9.14 -0.06
C ALA A 40 11.06 -9.02 0.94
N LEU A 41 10.23 -10.06 1.07
CA LEU A 41 9.19 -10.14 2.08
C LEU A 41 9.60 -11.07 3.21
N THR A 42 9.42 -10.65 4.46
CA THR A 42 9.74 -11.42 5.66
C THR A 42 8.63 -11.32 6.69
N TYR A 43 8.37 -12.40 7.43
CA TYR A 43 7.44 -12.40 8.56
C TYR A 43 8.21 -12.48 9.87
N THR A 44 7.96 -11.57 10.82
CA THR A 44 8.66 -11.57 12.10
C THR A 44 7.89 -10.86 13.20
N GLU A 45 7.90 -11.41 14.41
CA GLU A 45 7.32 -10.76 15.60
C GLU A 45 8.17 -9.59 16.12
N LYS A 46 9.40 -9.44 15.61
CA LYS A 46 10.36 -8.41 16.08
C LYS A 46 9.93 -6.97 15.76
N ILE A 47 8.98 -6.79 14.85
CA ILE A 47 8.45 -5.47 14.49
C ILE A 47 7.27 -5.05 15.37
N ALA A 48 6.77 -5.93 16.24
CA ALA A 48 5.69 -5.59 17.15
C ALA A 48 6.05 -4.32 17.98
N PRO A 49 5.11 -3.38 18.17
CA PRO A 49 3.68 -3.48 17.85
C PRO A 49 3.30 -3.10 16.42
N ALA A 50 4.25 -2.76 15.53
CA ALA A 50 3.93 -2.41 14.15
C ALA A 50 3.44 -3.64 13.37
N LEU A 51 2.46 -3.44 12.49
CA LEU A 51 1.91 -4.48 11.61
C LEU A 51 2.82 -4.74 10.39
N GLY A 52 3.53 -3.71 9.93
CA GLY A 52 4.44 -3.74 8.79
C GLY A 52 5.63 -2.79 9.00
N MET A 53 6.71 -3.02 8.26
CA MET A 53 7.84 -2.09 8.19
C MET A 53 8.64 -2.25 6.89
N SER A 54 8.81 -1.15 6.17
CA SER A 54 9.68 -0.99 5.01
C SER A 54 11.13 -0.67 5.41
N TYR A 55 12.10 -1.25 4.68
CA TYR A 55 13.54 -1.08 4.93
C TYR A 55 14.36 -0.70 3.69
N GLY A 56 13.73 -0.41 2.54
CA GLY A 56 14.42 -0.04 1.32
C GLY A 56 15.02 -1.26 0.60
N GLY A 57 14.15 -2.08 0.03
CA GLY A 57 14.41 -3.37 -0.60
C GLY A 57 13.91 -4.56 0.21
N ARG A 58 13.25 -4.31 1.34
CA ARG A 58 12.68 -5.37 2.18
C ARG A 58 11.49 -4.86 2.98
N ILE A 59 10.42 -5.64 2.98
CA ILE A 59 9.25 -5.46 3.83
C ILE A 59 9.24 -6.55 4.91
N ALA A 60 9.03 -6.15 6.16
CA ALA A 60 8.70 -7.06 7.25
C ALA A 60 7.22 -6.94 7.62
N ILE A 61 6.56 -8.06 7.85
CA ILE A 61 5.15 -8.14 8.25
C ILE A 61 5.03 -8.88 9.59
N LEU A 62 4.15 -8.38 10.45
CA LEU A 62 3.80 -9.03 11.70
C LEU A 62 2.90 -10.23 11.40
N PRO A 63 3.30 -11.46 11.77
CA PRO A 63 2.48 -12.64 11.51
C PRO A 63 1.17 -12.60 12.32
N GLY A 64 0.12 -13.24 11.80
CA GLY A 64 -1.16 -13.41 12.49
C GLY A 64 -2.26 -12.40 12.13
N GLN A 65 -2.00 -11.48 11.20
CA GLN A 65 -3.02 -10.62 10.60
C GLN A 65 -4.01 -11.46 9.76
N SER A 66 -5.26 -10.99 9.61
CA SER A 66 -6.17 -11.56 8.60
C SER A 66 -5.64 -11.29 7.19
N LYS A 67 -6.12 -12.04 6.19
CA LYS A 67 -5.68 -11.83 4.79
C LYS A 67 -5.94 -10.41 4.29
N ALA A 68 -7.05 -9.80 4.69
CA ALA A 68 -7.43 -8.45 4.27
C ALA A 68 -6.54 -7.39 4.96
N GLU A 69 -6.30 -7.53 6.26
CA GLU A 69 -5.37 -6.67 7.00
C GLU A 69 -3.94 -6.79 6.46
N GLU A 70 -3.45 -8.02 6.29
CA GLU A 70 -2.11 -8.26 5.75
C GLU A 70 -1.95 -7.62 4.36
N PHE A 71 -2.96 -7.75 3.50
CA PHE A 71 -2.95 -7.12 2.18
C PHE A 71 -2.84 -5.60 2.27
N SER A 72 -3.65 -4.96 3.11
CA SER A 72 -3.57 -3.51 3.31
C SER A 72 -2.21 -3.07 3.84
N THR A 73 -1.70 -3.76 4.86
CA THR A 73 -0.36 -3.51 5.42
C THR A 73 0.71 -3.64 4.34
N LEU A 74 0.63 -4.67 3.49
CA LEU A 74 1.57 -4.85 2.39
C LEU A 74 1.49 -3.72 1.37
N VAL A 75 0.31 -3.24 1.01
CA VAL A 75 0.16 -2.10 0.09
C VAL A 75 0.78 -0.84 0.69
N HIS A 76 0.54 -0.58 1.98
CA HIS A 76 1.15 0.55 2.70
C HIS A 76 2.68 0.50 2.65
N GLU A 77 3.27 -0.64 3.03
CA GLU A 77 4.73 -0.79 3.00
C GLU A 77 5.28 -0.80 1.56
N SER A 78 4.51 -1.26 0.58
CA SER A 78 4.87 -1.16 -0.84
C SER A 78 4.93 0.29 -1.31
N ALA A 79 3.99 1.14 -0.87
CA ALA A 79 4.02 2.56 -1.15
C ALA A 79 5.28 3.22 -0.57
N HIS A 80 5.68 2.85 0.66
CA HIS A 80 6.95 3.29 1.25
C HIS A 80 8.17 2.85 0.42
N GLU A 81 8.20 1.61 -0.03
CA GLU A 81 9.28 1.08 -0.90
C GLU A 81 9.35 1.79 -2.26
N MET A 82 8.21 2.21 -2.81
CA MET A 82 8.13 2.89 -4.10
C MET A 82 8.52 4.38 -4.00
N LEU A 83 8.00 5.09 -3.01
CA LEU A 83 8.06 6.55 -2.95
C LEU A 83 9.23 7.10 -2.14
N HIS A 84 9.64 6.41 -1.08
CA HIS A 84 10.42 7.03 0.00
C HIS A 84 11.88 6.60 0.02
N LYS A 85 12.48 6.54 -1.18
CA LYS A 85 13.93 6.42 -1.38
C LYS A 85 14.64 7.78 -1.24
N ALA A 86 15.96 7.72 -1.05
CA ALA A 86 16.86 8.77 -0.52
C ALA A 86 16.49 10.25 -0.81
N GLU A 87 16.20 10.64 -2.06
CA GLU A 87 15.95 12.04 -2.40
C GLU A 87 14.60 12.56 -1.87
N ARG A 88 13.48 11.88 -2.17
CA ARG A 88 12.14 12.32 -1.74
C ARG A 88 12.01 12.30 -0.21
N ARG A 89 12.65 11.32 0.45
CA ARG A 89 12.66 11.21 1.91
C ARG A 89 13.26 12.44 2.61
N THR A 90 14.18 13.14 1.96
CA THR A 90 14.77 14.40 2.49
C THR A 90 13.93 15.64 2.16
N ALA A 91 13.12 15.59 1.10
CA ALA A 91 12.29 16.70 0.65
C ALA A 91 10.93 16.82 1.38
N THR A 92 10.45 15.74 2.01
CA THR A 92 9.12 15.69 2.64
C THR A 92 9.17 15.33 4.12
N THR A 93 8.17 15.77 4.88
CA THR A 93 8.05 15.44 6.31
C THR A 93 7.59 14.00 6.51
N LYS A 94 7.86 13.43 7.69
CA LYS A 94 7.34 12.09 8.03
C LYS A 94 5.82 12.01 7.89
N VAL A 95 5.11 13.04 8.36
CA VAL A 95 3.64 13.09 8.28
C VAL A 95 3.18 12.97 6.83
N VAL A 96 3.74 13.77 5.91
CA VAL A 96 3.38 13.69 4.48
C VAL A 96 3.62 12.28 3.93
N ARG A 97 4.73 11.64 4.28
CA ARG A 97 5.08 10.30 3.77
C ARG A 97 4.13 9.21 4.27
N GLU A 98 3.80 9.20 5.56
CA GLU A 98 2.81 8.26 6.10
C GLU A 98 1.42 8.53 5.51
N THR A 99 1.05 9.80 5.39
CA THR A 99 -0.21 10.22 4.79
C THR A 99 -0.29 9.77 3.33
N GLU A 100 0.74 9.95 2.50
CA GLU A 100 0.78 9.40 1.13
C GLU A 100 0.62 7.87 1.09
N ALA A 101 1.35 7.14 1.94
CA ALA A 101 1.29 5.67 1.99
C ALA A 101 -0.09 5.15 2.39
N GLU A 102 -0.72 5.76 3.41
CA GLU A 102 -2.08 5.43 3.85
C GLU A 102 -3.10 5.69 2.74
N ALA A 103 -2.89 6.73 1.91
CA ALA A 103 -3.77 7.08 0.79
C ALA A 103 -3.83 5.95 -0.21
N ILE A 104 -2.63 5.49 -0.56
CA ILE A 104 -2.43 4.50 -1.58
C ILE A 104 -3.03 3.20 -1.06
N ALA A 105 -2.74 2.81 0.19
CA ALA A 105 -3.39 1.67 0.83
C ALA A 105 -4.92 1.76 0.76
N PHE A 106 -5.51 2.89 1.14
CA PHE A 106 -6.94 3.11 1.07
C PHE A 106 -7.49 2.96 -0.36
N VAL A 107 -6.89 3.63 -1.35
CA VAL A 107 -7.32 3.56 -2.75
C VAL A 107 -7.30 2.11 -3.26
N ILE A 108 -6.22 1.38 -3.01
CA ILE A 108 -6.07 0.00 -3.48
C ILE A 108 -7.05 -0.93 -2.78
N VAL A 109 -7.16 -0.86 -1.45
CA VAL A 109 -8.10 -1.68 -0.65
C VAL A 109 -9.53 -1.49 -1.14
N ARG A 110 -9.94 -0.24 -1.40
CA ARG A 110 -11.26 0.06 -1.96
C ARG A 110 -11.43 -0.43 -3.39
N ALA A 111 -10.41 -0.30 -4.22
CA ALA A 111 -10.45 -0.74 -5.61
C ALA A 111 -10.60 -2.27 -5.75
N VAL A 112 -10.00 -3.04 -4.83
CA VAL A 112 -10.14 -4.50 -4.81
C VAL A 112 -11.40 -4.99 -4.09
N GLY A 113 -12.28 -4.08 -3.65
CA GLY A 113 -13.57 -4.40 -3.05
C GLY A 113 -13.53 -4.77 -1.57
N LEU A 114 -12.42 -4.49 -0.87
CA LEU A 114 -12.35 -4.68 0.57
C LEU A 114 -13.09 -3.57 1.31
N GLU A 115 -13.77 -3.97 2.39
CA GLU A 115 -14.47 -3.05 3.28
C GLU A 115 -13.46 -2.42 4.24
N THR A 116 -13.43 -1.09 4.24
CA THR A 116 -12.69 -0.31 5.23
C THR A 116 -13.66 0.13 6.33
N GLY A 117 -13.22 0.16 7.58
CA GLY A 117 -13.94 0.85 8.65
C GLY A 117 -14.08 2.36 8.38
N THR A 118 -14.28 3.16 9.44
CA THR A 118 -14.41 4.63 9.34
C THR A 118 -13.09 5.36 9.02
N ALA A 119 -12.07 4.65 8.54
CA ALA A 119 -10.79 5.22 8.20
C ALA A 119 -10.93 6.08 6.93
N SER A 120 -11.17 7.38 7.14
CA SER A 120 -10.95 8.41 6.13
C SER A 120 -9.48 8.77 6.14
N ALA A 121 -8.90 8.85 4.95
CA ALA A 121 -7.55 9.35 4.81
C ALA A 121 -7.55 10.88 5.01
N ASP A 122 -6.97 11.33 6.13
CA ASP A 122 -7.08 12.69 6.68
C ASP A 122 -6.21 13.74 5.93
N TYR A 123 -6.19 13.72 4.59
CA TYR A 123 -5.46 14.71 3.76
C TYR A 123 -5.93 16.14 3.97
N ILE A 124 -7.15 16.32 4.48
CA ILE A 124 -7.78 17.63 4.68
C ILE A 124 -6.94 18.50 5.63
N GLN A 125 -6.19 17.91 6.56
CA GLN A 125 -5.33 18.68 7.46
C GLN A 125 -4.16 19.38 6.73
N LEU A 126 -3.72 18.85 5.58
CA LEU A 126 -2.68 19.46 4.74
C LEU A 126 -3.22 20.62 3.87
N TYR A 127 -4.53 20.61 3.59
CA TYR A 127 -5.19 21.63 2.75
C TYR A 127 -5.10 23.04 3.33
N HIS A 128 -5.10 23.16 4.66
CA HIS A 128 -5.10 24.47 5.33
C HIS A 128 -3.82 25.30 5.12
N VAL A 129 -2.77 24.73 4.51
CA VAL A 129 -1.44 25.34 4.47
C VAL A 129 -0.97 25.67 3.05
N ASN A 130 -1.24 24.82 2.04
CA ASN A 130 -0.68 25.03 0.69
C ASN A 130 -1.36 24.18 -0.40
N ALA A 131 -2.10 24.81 -1.31
CA ALA A 131 -2.76 24.13 -2.43
C ALA A 131 -1.80 23.47 -3.44
N SER A 132 -0.62 24.07 -3.66
CA SER A 132 0.40 23.49 -4.56
C SER A 132 0.96 22.19 -3.99
N LEU A 133 1.26 22.17 -2.68
CA LEU A 133 1.70 20.95 -2.00
C LEU A 133 0.63 19.86 -2.05
N LEU A 134 -0.64 20.21 -1.89
CA LEU A 134 -1.73 19.24 -2.03
C LEU A 134 -1.79 18.65 -3.44
N ALA A 135 -1.65 19.47 -4.49
CA ALA A 135 -1.65 18.99 -5.86
C ALA A 135 -0.50 18.00 -6.11
N GLU A 136 0.71 18.31 -5.63
CA GLU A 136 1.87 17.41 -5.71
C GLU A 136 1.64 16.08 -4.98
N ILE A 137 1.04 16.12 -3.79
CA ILE A 137 0.72 14.92 -3.00
C ILE A 137 -0.32 14.06 -3.74
N LEU A 138 -1.38 14.68 -4.27
CA LEU A 138 -2.43 13.97 -5.02
C LEU A 138 -1.89 13.34 -6.31
N GLU A 139 -0.99 14.03 -7.01
CA GLU A 139 -0.34 13.48 -8.20
C GLU A 139 0.48 12.23 -7.85
N VAL A 140 1.24 12.27 -6.75
CA VAL A 140 2.05 11.13 -6.30
C VAL A 140 1.20 9.96 -5.86
N ILE A 141 0.12 10.21 -5.12
CA ILE A 141 -0.85 9.19 -4.73
C ILE A 141 -1.45 8.52 -5.97
N GLN A 142 -1.87 9.33 -6.96
CA GLN A 142 -2.49 8.81 -8.18
C GLN A 142 -1.52 7.93 -8.97
N GLN A 143 -0.29 8.42 -9.20
CA GLN A 143 0.73 7.70 -9.97
C GLN A 143 1.12 6.39 -9.28
N ALA A 144 1.37 6.41 -7.96
CA ALA A 144 1.72 5.22 -7.22
C ALA A 144 0.58 4.20 -7.18
N SER A 145 -0.65 4.66 -6.96
CA SER A 145 -1.84 3.79 -6.98
C SER A 145 -2.01 3.14 -8.35
N ALA A 146 -1.84 3.88 -9.44
CA ALA A 146 -1.94 3.34 -10.80
C ALA A 146 -0.93 2.21 -11.06
N VAL A 147 0.30 2.35 -10.58
CA VAL A 147 1.33 1.30 -10.72
C VAL A 147 0.93 0.03 -9.96
N ILE A 148 0.43 0.17 -8.73
CA ILE A 148 0.02 -1.00 -7.93
C ILE A 148 -1.22 -1.66 -8.56
N LEU A 149 -2.24 -0.90 -8.96
CA LEU A 149 -3.43 -1.44 -9.62
C LEU A 149 -3.10 -2.19 -10.90
N ALA A 150 -2.26 -1.62 -11.76
CA ALA A 150 -1.84 -2.27 -12.99
C ALA A 150 -1.13 -3.61 -12.73
N ALA A 151 -0.37 -3.72 -11.64
CA ALA A 151 0.26 -4.97 -11.22
C ALA A 151 -0.75 -6.01 -10.72
N LEU A 152 -1.85 -5.57 -10.11
CA LEU A 152 -2.95 -6.44 -9.69
C LEU A 152 -3.84 -6.89 -10.86
N GLU A 153 -3.92 -6.11 -11.95
CA GLU A 153 -4.69 -6.46 -13.15
C GLU A 153 -3.91 -7.38 -14.12
N SER A 154 -2.61 -7.13 -14.30
CA SER A 154 -1.81 -7.74 -15.37
C SER A 154 -1.55 -9.24 -15.24
N SER A 155 -1.92 -9.88 -14.13
CA SER A 155 -1.84 -11.33 -13.99
C SER A 155 -3.11 -12.08 -14.44
N ALA A 156 -4.19 -11.36 -14.80
CA ALA A 156 -5.44 -11.96 -15.26
C ALA A 156 -5.48 -12.27 -16.77
N THR A 157 -4.54 -11.77 -17.57
CA THR A 157 -4.55 -11.87 -19.05
C THR A 157 -3.71 -13.00 -19.63
N ALA A 158 -3.13 -13.88 -18.80
CA ALA A 158 -2.34 -15.02 -19.28
C ALA A 158 -3.17 -16.28 -19.62
N GLU A 159 -4.48 -16.30 -19.31
CA GLU A 159 -5.37 -17.42 -19.61
C GLU A 159 -6.47 -16.99 -20.58
N THR A 160 -6.18 -16.96 -21.88
CA THR A 160 -7.15 -17.21 -22.97
C THR A 160 -6.47 -16.99 -24.32
N MET A 161 -5.76 -18.01 -24.79
CA MET A 161 -5.82 -18.32 -26.22
C MET A 161 -5.99 -19.83 -26.38
N PRO A 162 -7.13 -20.29 -26.96
CA PRO A 162 -7.35 -21.69 -27.22
C PRO A 162 -6.41 -22.16 -28.33
N ASP A 163 -5.83 -23.34 -28.08
CA ASP A 163 -5.17 -24.18 -29.05
C ASP A 163 -6.18 -24.52 -30.17
N ALA A 164 -6.06 -23.85 -31.32
CA ALA A 164 -6.90 -24.07 -32.48
C ALA A 164 -6.04 -24.27 -33.74
N GLU A 165 -5.76 -25.55 -33.95
CA GLU A 165 -6.06 -26.29 -35.18
C GLU A 165 -5.02 -26.32 -36.30
N LEU A 166 -4.13 -27.32 -36.19
CA LEU A 166 -3.65 -28.09 -37.32
C LEU A 166 -4.81 -28.95 -37.88
N ALA A 167 -5.43 -28.54 -38.99
CA ALA A 167 -6.23 -29.43 -39.83
C ALA A 167 -6.12 -29.07 -41.32
N ARG A 168 -5.23 -29.81 -41.99
CA ARG A 168 -5.36 -30.41 -43.33
C ARG A 168 -6.26 -29.69 -44.36
N VAL A 169 -5.65 -29.28 -45.47
CA VAL A 169 -6.26 -29.50 -46.79
C VAL A 169 -5.21 -30.04 -47.75
N ALA A 170 -5.62 -31.11 -48.44
CA ALA A 170 -4.91 -31.89 -49.44
C ALA A 170 -4.57 -31.09 -50.70
#